data_AF-A0A957ZUJ6-F1
#
_entry.id   AF-A0A957ZUJ6-F1
#
_cell.length_a   1.000
_cell.length_b   1.000
_cell.length_c   1.000
_cell.angle_alpha   90.00
_cell.angle_beta   90.00
_cell.angle_gamma   90.00
#
_symmetry.space_group_name_H-M   'P 1'
#
loop_
_entity.id
_entity.type
_entity.pdbx_description
1 polymer ?
#
loop_
_entity_poly.entity_id
_entity_poly.type
_entity_poly.pdbx_seq_one_letter_code
_entity_poly.pdbx_strand_id
1 'polypeptide(L)' 'MQTDLRGRDFISDMDFSKEEIETVLDVAFKLKRDRALGQAHPLLRDKVLALLFFF' A
#
# COMPACT_ATOMS: atom_id res chain seq x y z
N MET A 1 2.40 10.18 12.47
CA MET A 1 1.89 9.11 11.60
C MET A 1 1.00 9.78 10.57
N GLN A 2 1.52 9.98 9.36
CA GLN A 2 0.75 10.58 8.28
C GLN A 2 -0.19 9.50 7.72
N THR A 3 -1.50 9.70 7.77
CA THR A 3 -2.49 8.63 7.50
C THR A 3 -3.28 8.82 6.22
N ASP A 4 -3.24 10.01 5.61
CA ASP A 4 -4.01 10.30 4.40
C ASP A 4 -3.12 10.27 3.16
N LEU A 5 -3.08 9.11 2.50
CA LEU A 5 -2.47 8.90 1.18
C LEU A 5 -3.53 8.67 0.09
N ARG A 6 -4.79 9.05 0.34
CA ARG A 6 -5.88 8.72 -0.57
C ARG A 6 -5.76 9.51 -1.88
N GLY A 7 -5.83 8.79 -3.00
CA GLY A 7 -5.80 9.39 -4.33
C GLY A 7 -4.41 9.89 -4.76
N ARG A 8 -3.36 9.55 -4.01
CA ARG A 8 -1.97 9.85 -4.35
C ARG A 8 -1.47 8.89 -5.42
N ASP A 9 -0.71 9.40 -6.37
CA ASP A 9 0.02 8.58 -7.34
C ASP A 9 1.36 8.12 -6.74
N PHE A 10 1.80 6.92 -7.11
CA PHE A 10 3.13 6.41 -6.77
C PHE A 10 3.96 6.28 -8.06
N ILE A 11 4.78 7.31 -8.34
CA ILE A 11 5.65 7.36 -9.53
C ILE A 11 7.11 7.10 -9.13
N SER A 12 7.61 7.82 -8.12
CA SER A 12 8.92 7.60 -7.49
C SER A 12 8.81 7.62 -5.97
N ASP A 13 9.75 6.96 -5.29
CA ASP A 13 9.97 7.07 -3.85
C ASP A 13 10.34 8.50 -3.41
N MET A 14 10.98 9.29 -4.28
CA MET A 14 11.32 10.69 -4.01
C MET A 14 10.09 11.60 -3.90
N ASP A 15 8.92 11.16 -4.39
CA ASP A 15 7.66 11.90 -4.25
C ASP A 15 7.07 11.80 -2.84
N PHE A 16 7.64 10.96 -1.98
CA PHE A 16 7.16 10.69 -0.63
C PHE A 16 8.12 11.23 0.42
N SER A 17 7.57 11.82 1.46
CA SER A 17 8.31 12.11 2.68
C SER A 17 8.67 10.83 3.41
N LYS A 18 9.71 10.89 4.24
CA LYS A 18 10.14 9.77 5.08
C LYS A 18 8.99 9.20 5.92
N GLU A 19 8.16 10.06 6.52
CA GLU A 19 7.05 9.64 7.37
C GLU A 19 5.95 8.90 6.59
N GLU A 20 5.71 9.28 5.33
CA GLU A 20 4.77 8.56 4.46
C GLU A 20 5.32 7.18 4.09
N ILE A 21 6.61 7.08 3.77
CA ILE A 21 7.26 5.78 3.52
C ILE A 21 7.21 4.87 4.75
N GLU A 22 7.52 5.41 5.93
CA GLU A 22 7.41 4.66 7.20
C GLU A 22 5.97 4.15 7.41
N THR A 23 4.96 4.97 7.11
CA THR A 23 3.55 4.54 7.20
C THR A 23 3.24 3.39 6.23
N VAL A 24 3.73 3.44 4.99
CA VAL A 24 3.55 2.35 4.01
C VAL A 24 4.21 1.06 4.53
N LEU A 25 5.41 1.15 5.09
CA LEU A 25 6.14 0.00 5.64
C LEU A 25 5.42 -0.62 6.85
N ASP A 26 4.87 0.18 7.75
CA ASP A 26 4.10 -0.29 8.90
C ASP A 26 2.87 -1.10 8.46
N VAL A 27 2.13 -0.60 7.47
CA VAL A 27 0.99 -1.33 6.89
C VAL A 27 1.44 -2.61 6.20
N ALA A 28 2.55 -2.58 5.46
CA ALA A 28 3.10 -3.76 4.80
C ALA A 28 3.50 -4.86 5.81
N PHE A 29 4.12 -4.50 6.94
CA PHE A 29 4.48 -5.45 7.99
C PHE A 29 3.25 -6.07 8.65
N LYS A 30 2.21 -5.27 8.90
CA LYS A 30 0.94 -5.79 9.41
C LYS A 30 0.33 -6.81 8.44
N LEU A 31 0.18 -6.46 7.16
CA LEU A 31 -0.39 -7.37 6.15
C LEU A 31 0.43 -8.65 5.98
N LYS A 32 1.77 -8.56 6.06
CA LYS A 32 2.65 -9.72 6.05
C LYS A 32 2.41 -10.64 7.24
N ARG A 33 2.20 -10.08 8.44
CA ARG A 33 1.86 -10.84 9.65
C ARG A 33 0.47 -11.49 9.51
N ASP A 34 -0.53 -10.73 9.08
CA ASP A 34 -1.91 -11.24 8.90
C ASP A 34 -1.93 -12.43 7.91
N ARG A 35 -1.16 -12.33 6.82
CA ARG A 35 -0.94 -13.44 5.88
C ARG A 35 -0.29 -14.66 6.55
N ALA A 36 0.74 -14.46 7.36
CA ALA A 36 1.42 -15.56 8.07
C ALA A 36 0.51 -16.25 9.10
N LEU A 37 -0.44 -15.51 9.68
CA LEU A 37 -1.44 -16.02 10.61
C LEU A 37 -2.68 -16.63 9.91
N GLY A 38 -2.74 -16.63 8.58
CA GLY A 38 -3.90 -17.11 7.83
C GLY A 38 -5.15 -16.23 7.98
N GLN A 39 -4.99 -14.98 8.40
CA GLN A 39 -6.10 -14.05 8.59
C GLN A 39 -6.51 -13.43 7.25
N ALA A 40 -7.77 -13.61 6.86
CA ALA A 40 -8.31 -13.00 5.65
C ALA A 40 -8.43 -11.47 5.79
N HIS A 41 -7.92 -10.73 4.81
CA HIS A 41 -7.90 -9.27 4.79
C HIS A 41 -8.38 -8.69 3.44
N PRO A 42 -9.67 -8.84 3.07
CA PRO A 42 -10.24 -8.34 1.82
C PRO A 42 -10.50 -6.82 1.85
N LEU A 43 -9.46 -6.02 2.13
CA LEU A 43 -9.56 -4.57 2.37
C LEU A 43 -10.00 -3.75 1.14
N LEU A 44 -9.74 -4.27 -0.06
CA LEU A 44 -10.06 -3.62 -1.34
C LEU A 44 -11.19 -4.35 -2.08
N ARG A 45 -12.19 -4.86 -1.34
CA ARG A 45 -13.35 -5.52 -1.95
C ARG A 45 -14.02 -4.59 -2.96
N ASP A 46 -14.38 -5.16 -4.11
CA ASP A 46 -15.06 -4.47 -5.22
C ASP A 46 -14.24 -3.35 -5.90
N LYS A 47 -12.93 -3.27 -5.62
CA LYS A 47 -11.98 -2.42 -6.36
C LYS A 47 -11.36 -3.20 -7.53
N VAL A 48 -11.08 -2.50 -8.62
CA VAL A 48 -10.43 -3.04 -9.83
C VAL A 48 -9.13 -2.28 -10.09
N LEU A 49 -8.07 -3.00 -10.50
CA LEU A 49 -6.77 -2.45 -10.86
C LEU A 49 -6.45 -2.81 -12.31
N ALA A 50 -6.17 -1.81 -13.15
CA ALA A 50 -5.67 -2.02 -14.51
C ALA A 50 -4.14 -2.05 -14.50
N LEU A 51 -3.55 -3.06 -15.15
CA LEU A 51 -2.09 -3.20 -15.29
C LEU A 51 -1.72 -3.08 -16.77
N LEU A 52 -0.96 -2.03 -17.10
CA LEU A 52 -0.51 -1.74 -18.46
C LEU A 52 1.00 -1.98 -18.55
N PHE A 53 1.43 -2.78 -19.53
CA PHE A 53 2.84 -3.07 -19.80
C PHE A 53 3.15 -2.75 -21.26
N PHE A 54 4.18 -1.95 -21.50
CA PHE A 54 4.64 -1.54 -22.83
C PHE A 54 5.99 -2.21 -23.14
N PHE A 55 6.32 -2.34 -24.43
CA PHE A 55 7.56 -2.95 -24.92
C PHE A 55 8.62 -1.90 -25.27
#